data_AF-A0A4U3CCK4-F1
#
_entry.id   AF-A0A4U3CCK4-F1
#
_cell.length_a   1.000
_cell.length_b   1.000
_cell.length_c   1.000
_cell.angle_alpha   90.00
_cell.angle_beta   90.00
_cell.angle_gamma   90.00
#
_symmetry.space_group_name_H-M   'P 1'
#
loop_
_entity.id
_entity.type
_entity.pdbx_description
1 polymer ?
#
loop_
_entity_poly.entity_id
_entity_poly.type
_entity_poly.pdbx_seq_one_letter_code
_entity_poly.pdbx_strand_id
1 'polypeptide(L)' 'MSKTNPKKAHLVEPTWGQSEDGGPPLTELSASVAGGLSPFGQDHDFPMPLHLVRYAHPTDKPNRAGIQLAENRRP' A
#
# COMPACT_ATOMS: atom_id res chain seq x y z
N MET A 1 -24.86 -25.12 3.61
CA MET A 1 -24.81 -24.04 2.60
C MET A 1 -25.86 -22.98 2.96
N SER A 2 -25.44 -21.82 3.45
CA SER A 2 -26.35 -20.73 3.84
C SER A 2 -26.92 -20.00 2.62
N LYS A 3 -28.20 -19.64 2.65
CA LYS A 3 -28.89 -18.93 1.56
C LYS A 3 -28.40 -17.47 1.45
N THR A 4 -28.01 -17.05 0.25
CA THR A 4 -27.55 -15.68 -0.04
C THR A 4 -28.71 -14.68 0.00
N ASN A 5 -28.53 -13.52 0.67
CA ASN A 5 -29.53 -12.45 0.76
C ASN A 5 -29.14 -11.26 -0.14
N PRO A 6 -29.94 -10.90 -1.17
CA PRO A 6 -29.58 -9.87 -2.14
C PRO A 6 -29.42 -8.48 -1.51
N LYS A 7 -30.11 -8.19 -0.40
CA LYS A 7 -30.01 -6.90 0.28
C LYS A 7 -28.66 -6.67 0.97
N LYS A 8 -27.88 -7.73 1.17
CA LYS A 8 -26.54 -7.67 1.79
C LYS A 8 -25.41 -7.80 0.78
N ALA A 9 -25.69 -7.72 -0.53
CA ALA A 9 -24.67 -7.85 -1.57
C ALA A 9 -23.52 -6.84 -1.44
N HIS A 10 -23.80 -5.62 -0.97
CA HIS A 10 -22.80 -4.57 -0.73
C HIS A 10 -21.91 -4.80 0.52
N LEU A 11 -22.28 -5.75 1.39
CA LEU A 11 -21.48 -6.16 2.56
C LEU A 11 -20.61 -7.39 2.24
N VAL A 12 -20.84 -8.01 1.09
CA VAL A 12 -20.02 -9.09 0.57
C VAL A 12 -19.01 -8.42 -0.34
N GLU A 13 -17.80 -8.17 0.16
CA GLU A 13 -16.65 -7.73 -0.62
C GLU A 13 -16.51 -8.57 -1.91
N PRO A 14 -16.55 -7.97 -3.11
CA PRO A 14 -16.13 -8.66 -4.32
C PRO A 14 -15.21 -7.72 -5.11
N THR A 15 -13.95 -7.59 -4.73
CA THR A 15 -13.03 -6.72 -5.48
C THR A 15 -11.95 -7.46 -6.24
N TRP A 16 -11.82 -8.77 -6.06
CA TRP A 16 -11.00 -9.56 -6.97
C TRP A 16 -11.80 -9.84 -8.23
N GLY A 17 -11.21 -9.47 -9.37
CA GLY A 17 -11.83 -9.61 -10.69
C GLY A 17 -12.40 -11.02 -10.85
N GLN A 18 -13.70 -11.11 -11.08
CA GLN A 18 -14.33 -12.38 -11.42
C GLN A 18 -13.82 -12.75 -12.82
N SER A 19 -13.19 -13.91 -12.95
CA SER A 19 -12.80 -14.43 -14.27
C SER A 19 -14.08 -14.85 -15.01
N GLU A 20 -14.25 -14.41 -16.26
CA GLU A 20 -15.41 -14.79 -17.09
C GLU A 20 -15.54 -16.32 -17.26
N ASP A 21 -14.42 -17.05 -17.25
CA ASP A 21 -14.35 -18.51 -17.38
C ASP A 21 -14.11 -19.25 -16.04
N GLY A 22 -14.18 -18.55 -14.90
CA GLY A 22 -14.06 -19.18 -13.57
C GLY A 22 -12.67 -19.71 -13.21
N GLY A 23 -11.62 -19.26 -13.90
CA GLY A 23 -10.24 -19.57 -13.51
C GLY A 23 -9.94 -19.04 -12.09
N PRO A 24 -9.05 -19.71 -11.33
CA PRO A 24 -8.67 -19.23 -10.01
C PRO A 24 -8.14 -17.79 -10.11
N PRO A 25 -8.38 -16.93 -9.10
CA PRO A 25 -7.81 -15.59 -9.08
C PRO A 25 -6.31 -15.71 -9.29
N LEU A 26 -5.81 -15.03 -10.33
CA LEU A 26 -4.40 -15.05 -10.65
C LEU A 26 -3.68 -14.23 -9.58
N THR A 27 -2.95 -14.94 -8.74
CA THR A 27 -2.07 -14.37 -7.71
C THR A 27 -0.64 -14.75 -8.07
N GLU A 28 0.35 -14.09 -7.49
CA GLU A 28 1.76 -14.50 -7.66
C GLU A 28 1.98 -15.98 -7.31
N LEU A 29 1.19 -16.53 -6.37
CA LEU A 29 1.27 -17.93 -5.95
C LEU A 29 0.71 -18.92 -7.00
N SER A 30 -0.28 -18.51 -7.79
CA SER A 30 -0.96 -19.35 -8.77
C SER A 30 -0.52 -19.09 -10.21
N ALA A 31 0.43 -18.18 -10.42
CA ALA A 31 0.94 -17.83 -11.74
C ALA A 31 1.87 -18.93 -12.29
N SER A 32 1.74 -19.21 -13.59
CA SER A 32 2.62 -20.13 -14.32
C SER A 32 4.01 -19.58 -14.58
N VAL A 33 4.18 -18.26 -14.42
CA VAL A 33 5.44 -17.54 -14.56
C VAL A 33 5.66 -16.73 -13.29
N ALA A 34 6.87 -16.81 -12.74
CA ALA A 34 7.25 -15.99 -11.60
C ALA A 34 7.29 -14.51 -12.01
N GLY A 35 6.77 -13.62 -11.15
CA GLY A 35 7.00 -12.18 -11.28
C GLY A 35 8.50 -11.85 -11.17
N GLY A 36 8.86 -10.62 -11.54
CA GLY A 36 10.21 -10.13 -11.28
C GLY A 36 10.52 -10.22 -9.79
N LEU A 37 11.74 -10.64 -9.42
CA LEU A 37 12.19 -10.75 -8.02
C LEU A 37 12.17 -9.41 -7.27
N SER A 38 12.00 -8.31 -8.00
CA SER A 38 11.92 -6.94 -7.50
C SER A 38 10.73 -6.22 -8.15
N PRO A 39 9.97 -5.42 -7.38
CA PRO A 39 8.89 -4.58 -7.91
C PRO A 39 9.42 -3.47 -8.85
N PHE A 40 10.72 -3.20 -8.84
CA PHE A 40 11.38 -2.22 -9.72
C PHE A 40 11.99 -2.86 -10.98
N GLY A 41 11.73 -4.14 -11.23
CA GLY A 41 12.35 -4.87 -12.34
C GLY A 41 13.80 -5.27 -12.05
N GLN A 42 14.54 -5.62 -13.10
CA GLN A 42 15.94 -6.08 -13.04
C GLN A 42 16.96 -4.94 -13.22
N ASP A 43 16.49 -3.70 -13.39
CA ASP A 43 17.35 -2.53 -13.66
C ASP A 43 18.01 -1.97 -12.39
N HIS A 44 17.66 -2.51 -11.21
CA HIS A 44 18.09 -2.01 -9.92
C HIS A 44 18.66 -3.12 -9.05
N ASP A 45 19.93 -2.96 -8.65
CA ASP A 45 20.56 -3.78 -7.63
C ASP A 45 20.31 -3.19 -6.24
N PHE A 46 19.96 -4.04 -5.29
CA PHE A 46 19.79 -3.69 -3.89
C PHE A 46 20.96 -4.23 -3.06
N PRO A 47 21.48 -3.46 -2.09
CA PRO A 47 21.02 -2.13 -1.68
C PRO A 47 21.45 -1.02 -2.67
N MET A 48 20.57 -0.03 -2.85
CA MET A 48 20.86 1.13 -3.69
C MET A 48 21.99 1.99 -3.09
N PRO A 49 22.90 2.55 -3.90
CA PRO A 49 23.89 3.53 -3.45
C PRO A 49 23.24 4.73 -2.74
N LEU A 50 23.79 5.13 -1.59
CA LEU A 50 23.19 6.17 -0.72
C LEU A 50 22.92 7.50 -1.45
N HIS A 51 23.77 7.90 -2.39
CA HIS A 51 23.61 9.16 -3.14
C HIS A 51 22.45 9.12 -4.15
N LEU A 52 21.94 7.93 -4.48
CA LEU A 52 20.75 7.75 -5.32
C LEU A 52 19.46 7.70 -4.48
N VAL A 53 19.57 7.44 -3.18
CA VAL A 53 18.44 7.38 -2.27
C VAL A 53 18.02 8.81 -1.89
N ARG A 54 16.86 9.24 -2.39
CA ARG A 54 16.28 10.57 -2.08
C ARG A 54 15.44 10.58 -0.79
N TYR A 55 15.65 9.62 0.10
CA TYR A 55 14.93 9.55 1.35
C TYR A 55 15.40 10.66 2.30
N ALA A 56 14.49 11.56 2.65
CA ALA A 56 14.67 12.50 3.75
C ALA A 56 13.71 12.09 4.87
N HIS A 57 14.26 11.74 6.04
CA HIS A 57 13.41 11.40 7.18
C HIS A 57 12.64 12.65 7.61
N PRO A 58 11.29 12.60 7.70
CA PRO A 58 10.51 13.73 8.16
C PRO A 58 10.88 14.04 9.62
N THR A 59 11.35 15.26 9.88
CA THR A 59 11.68 15.73 11.24
C THR A 59 10.58 16.60 11.84
N ASP A 60 9.50 16.83 11.10
CA ASP A 60 8.38 17.63 11.58
C ASP A 60 7.79 17.01 12.84
N LYS A 61 7.55 17.87 13.83
CA LYS A 61 6.90 17.50 15.09
C LYS A 61 5.45 17.99 15.02
N PRO A 62 4.50 17.18 14.52
CA PRO A 62 3.12 17.62 14.28
C PRO A 62 2.45 18.20 15.53
N ASN A 63 2.83 17.74 16.73
CA ASN A 63 2.33 18.27 18.01
C ASN A 63 2.94 19.62 18.47
N ARG A 64 3.66 20.35 17.61
CA ARG A 64 4.05 21.75 17.88
C ARG A 64 3.19 22.79 17.17
N ALA A 65 2.26 22.38 16.31
CA ALA A 65 1.24 23.26 15.76
C ALA A 65 0.24 23.65 16.87
N GLY A 66 0.58 24.66 17.67
CA GLY A 66 -0.25 25.15 18.77
C GLY A 66 0.52 25.53 20.04
N ILE A 67 1.81 25.18 20.16
CA ILE A 67 2.63 25.68 21.26
C ILE A 67 3.17 27.05 20.84
N GLN A 68 2.68 28.13 21.46
CA GLN A 68 3.33 29.44 21.35
C GLN A 68 4.78 29.28 21.79
N LEU A 69 5.71 29.55 20.87
CA LEU A 69 7.13 29.74 21.20
C LEU A 69 7.22 30.74 22.36
N ALA A 70 8.25 30.63 23.21
CA ALA A 70 8.36 31.44 24.43
C ALA A 70 8.27 32.95 24.14
N GLU A 71 8.77 33.38 22.99
CA GLU A 71 8.67 34.75 22.44
C GLU A 71 7.24 35.22 22.12
N ASN A 72 6.29 34.31 21.93
CA ASN A 72 4.91 34.61 21.56
C ASN A 72 3.92 34.47 22.72
N ARG A 73 4.35 34.05 23.93
CA ARG A 73 3.46 34.00 25.10
C ARG A 73 3.11 35.43 25.53
N ARG A 74 1.81 35.80 25.53
CA ARG A 74 1.37 37.04 26.19
C ARG A 74 1.61 36.91 27.71
N PRO A 75 1.99 38.01 28.39
CA PRO A 75 2.19 38.03 29.84
C PRO A 75 0.91 37.71 30.60
#